data_AF-A0A934GVM1-F1
#
_entry.id   AF-A0A934GVM1-F1
#
_cell.length_a   1.000
_cell.length_b   1.000
_cell.length_c   1.000
_cell.angle_alpha   90.00
_cell.angle_beta   90.00
_cell.angle_gamma   90.00
#
_symmetry.space_group_name_H-M   'P 1'
#
loop_
_entity.id
_entity.type
_entity.pdbx_description
1 polymer ?
#
loop_
_entity_poly.entity_id
_entity_poly.type
_entity_poly.pdbx_seq_one_letter_code
_entity_poly.pdbx_strand_id
1 'polypeptide(L)'
;MNTDEIRQLERAIAALETQRDTLGDGVVETMLAPAREKLATLKQQSESDQQRKLVTFLFADVVSSSKIFGHLDPEDTLEILSTALARFGQQVKQHQGHVARLMGDGMLAFFGAPRAREDDPVRAVRTALAIIQEARSYAQEVVVTWGIEGFNVRVGLNTGLVALGEVGGEAGSEYTAMGDAINMAARMESHAPAGEVLISHETYLHVRGFFEVQPLEPIMVKGALAPIQVYVVQREIPRGFEMGQRGIEGIQTRMIGRDAEMLHLQKMFQLAVEDGETQIVIIRGDAGVGKSRLLREFGAWMTHQPHTVLRINGRAFPSTEKQPNALIRDLLQFYFKIQDTDTAEQARAKMESGLADFWTLGDIAEVTQSIGQMVGFAFATLNTEEDQSSQKRRDAPNDLMRLFERIATRQPVVIFLEDIHWADDLSLDFIS
;
A
#
# COMPACT_ATOMS: atom_id res chain seq x y z
N MET A 1 26.50 9.37 7.04
CA MET A 1 26.74 10.50 7.99
C MET A 1 26.77 10.06 9.46
N ASN A 2 25.90 9.12 9.88
CA ASN A 2 25.79 8.69 11.28
C ASN A 2 27.06 8.04 11.87
N THR A 3 27.88 7.35 11.08
CA THR A 3 29.02 6.57 11.60
C THR A 3 30.16 7.45 12.13
N ASP A 4 30.46 8.58 11.49
CA ASP A 4 31.49 9.51 11.96
C ASP A 4 31.00 10.34 13.15
N GLU A 5 29.71 10.70 13.18
CA GLU A 5 29.09 11.35 14.35
C GLU A 5 29.08 10.42 15.57
N ILE A 6 28.75 9.14 15.40
CA ILE A 6 28.85 8.12 16.46
C ILE A 6 30.28 8.05 16.98
N ARG A 7 31.27 7.98 16.09
CA ARG A 7 32.69 7.90 16.49
C ARG A 7 33.18 9.17 17.20
N GLN A 8 32.71 10.34 16.78
CA GLN A 8 33.02 11.62 17.45
C GLN A 8 32.38 11.69 18.84
N LEU A 9 31.12 11.27 18.98
CA LEU A 9 30.43 11.22 20.27
C LEU A 9 31.08 10.22 21.22
N GLU A 10 31.48 9.04 20.75
CA GLU A 10 32.21 8.05 21.56
C GLU A 10 33.55 8.61 22.07
N ARG A 11 34.30 9.32 21.21
CA ARG A 11 35.54 9.99 21.62
C ARG A 11 35.31 11.10 22.62
N ALA A 12 34.27 11.91 22.43
CA ALA A 12 33.92 13.00 23.34
C ALA A 12 33.48 12.48 24.72
N ILE A 13 32.68 11.40 24.74
CA ILE A 13 32.27 10.72 25.97
C ILE A 13 33.49 10.15 26.70
N ALA A 14 34.37 9.43 25.99
CA ALA A 14 35.59 8.88 26.58
C ALA A 14 36.52 9.97 27.15
N ALA A 15 36.68 11.11 26.45
CA ALA A 15 37.49 12.22 26.94
C ALA A 15 36.90 12.85 28.23
N LEU A 16 35.59 13.05 28.29
CA LEU A 16 34.93 13.58 29.49
C LEU A 16 35.00 12.59 30.67
N GLU A 17 34.91 11.29 30.40
CA GLU A 17 35.10 10.24 31.42
C GLU A 17 36.52 10.23 31.98
N THR A 18 37.56 10.50 31.18
CA THR A 18 38.93 10.61 31.68
C THR A 18 39.17 11.83 32.57
N GLN A 19 38.32 12.86 32.49
CA GLN A 19 38.41 14.08 33.31
C GLN A 19 37.54 14.00 34.59
N ARG A 20 36.95 12.84 34.88
CA ARG A 20 36.03 12.63 36.01
C ARG A 20 36.64 12.98 37.36
N ASP A 21 37.90 12.61 37.58
CA ASP A 21 38.63 12.93 38.82
C ASP A 21 38.87 14.44 39.01
N THR A 22 38.84 15.22 37.93
CA THR A 22 39.11 16.67 37.95
C THR A 22 37.82 17.50 38.02
N LEU A 23 36.77 17.06 37.33
CA LEU A 23 35.51 17.81 37.19
C LEU A 23 34.44 17.40 38.21
N GLY A 24 34.58 16.22 38.82
CA GLY A 24 33.64 15.68 39.79
C GLY A 24 32.40 15.03 39.15
N ASP A 25 31.87 14.00 39.82
CA ASP A 25 30.84 13.11 39.28
C ASP A 25 29.56 13.82 38.80
N GLY A 26 29.07 14.79 39.56
CA GLY A 26 27.80 15.47 39.24
C GLY A 26 27.88 16.31 37.97
N VAL A 27 29.03 16.95 37.71
CA VAL A 27 29.24 17.79 36.52
C VAL A 27 29.42 16.90 35.29
N VAL A 28 30.17 15.81 35.43
CA VAL A 28 30.42 14.88 34.32
C VAL A 28 29.15 14.15 33.91
N GLU A 29 28.32 13.65 34.84
CA GLU A 29 27.05 13.01 34.48
C GLU A 29 26.08 13.98 33.79
N THR A 30 26.03 15.24 34.22
CA THR A 30 25.18 16.26 33.58
C THR A 30 25.62 16.56 32.14
N MET A 31 26.94 16.54 31.87
CA MET A 31 27.49 16.74 30.52
C MET A 31 27.36 15.50 29.62
N LEU A 32 27.46 14.29 30.21
CA LEU A 32 27.42 13.04 29.46
C LEU A 32 26.00 12.59 29.11
N ALA A 33 24.99 12.90 29.94
CA ALA A 33 23.61 12.47 29.72
C ALA A 33 23.07 12.76 28.29
N PRO A 34 23.10 14.00 27.77
CA PRO A 34 22.60 14.29 26.42
C PRO A 34 23.47 13.66 25.32
N ALA A 35 24.78 13.52 25.53
CA ALA A 35 25.68 12.88 24.57
C ALA A 35 25.42 11.37 24.45
N ARG A 36 25.18 10.69 25.58
CA ARG A 36 24.82 9.26 25.63
C ARG A 36 23.43 9.00 25.04
N GLU A 37 22.45 9.85 25.31
CA GLU A 37 21.11 9.75 24.71
C GLU A 37 21.16 9.92 23.19
N LYS A 38 21.92 10.92 22.70
CA LYS A 38 22.14 11.11 21.26
C LYS A 38 22.89 9.94 20.64
N LEU A 39 23.93 9.41 21.32
CA LEU A 39 24.67 8.23 20.87
C LEU A 39 23.77 7.00 20.80
N ALA A 40 22.93 6.75 21.80
CA ALA A 40 21.99 5.64 21.82
C ALA A 40 20.97 5.74 20.67
N THR A 41 20.44 6.93 20.43
CA THR A 41 19.51 7.19 19.32
C THR A 41 20.17 6.93 17.95
N LEU A 42 21.39 7.43 17.75
CA LEU A 42 22.16 7.23 16.51
C LEU A 42 22.56 5.76 16.31
N LYS A 43 22.95 5.06 17.39
CA LYS A 43 23.26 3.62 17.35
C LYS A 43 22.03 2.81 16.99
N GLN A 44 20.89 3.07 17.64
CA GLN A 44 19.63 2.39 17.35
C GLN A 44 19.14 2.63 15.92
N GLN A 45 19.33 3.83 15.39
CA GLN A 45 19.07 4.13 13.97
C GLN A 45 20.03 3.36 13.06
N SER A 46 21.33 3.32 13.35
CA SER A 46 22.33 2.61 12.56
C SER A 46 22.15 1.07 12.57
N GLU A 47 21.76 0.51 13.71
CA GLU A 47 21.43 -0.91 13.86
C GLU A 47 20.14 -1.25 13.11
N SER A 48 19.15 -0.34 13.08
CA SER A 48 17.94 -0.52 12.27
C SER A 48 18.23 -0.52 10.76
N ASP A 49 19.28 0.18 10.32
CA ASP A 49 19.69 0.20 8.92
C ASP A 49 20.52 -1.03 8.52
N GLN A 50 21.27 -1.64 9.44
CA GLN A 50 22.00 -2.90 9.22
C GLN A 50 21.15 -4.18 9.26
N GLN A 51 19.88 -4.10 9.69
CA GLN A 51 18.98 -5.25 9.69
C GLN A 51 18.56 -5.64 8.25
N ARG A 52 18.41 -6.95 8.00
CA ARG A 52 17.83 -7.45 6.74
C ARG A 52 16.41 -6.94 6.62
N LYS A 53 16.14 -6.03 5.68
CA LYS A 53 14.82 -5.49 5.40
C LYS A 53 14.21 -6.21 4.21
N LEU A 54 12.91 -6.47 4.26
CA LEU A 54 12.16 -6.94 3.10
C LEU A 54 11.89 -5.74 2.20
N VAL A 55 12.43 -5.76 0.99
CA VAL A 55 12.34 -4.64 0.04
C VAL A 55 11.76 -5.16 -1.27
N THR A 56 10.89 -4.36 -1.89
CA THR A 56 10.42 -4.60 -3.25
C THR A 56 11.13 -3.66 -4.20
N PHE A 57 11.87 -4.23 -5.14
CA PHE A 57 12.58 -3.50 -6.19
C PHE A 57 11.73 -3.42 -7.45
N LEU A 58 11.78 -2.28 -8.12
CA LEU A 58 11.14 -1.99 -9.39
C LEU A 58 12.22 -1.52 -10.37
N PHE A 59 12.35 -2.22 -11.49
CA PHE A 59 13.10 -1.76 -12.65
C PHE A 59 12.12 -1.41 -13.76
N ALA A 60 12.28 -0.24 -14.37
CA ALA A 60 11.56 0.17 -15.56
C ALA A 60 12.58 0.52 -16.65
N ASP A 61 12.31 0.11 -17.89
CA ASP A 61 13.21 0.31 -19.04
C ASP A 61 12.42 0.62 -20.32
N VAL A 62 12.97 1.50 -21.16
CA VAL A 62 12.35 1.83 -22.46
C VAL A 62 12.69 0.74 -23.48
N VAL A 63 11.64 0.13 -24.03
CA VAL A 63 11.77 -1.01 -24.95
C VAL A 63 12.47 -0.59 -26.23
N SER A 64 13.57 -1.27 -26.57
CA SER A 64 14.27 -1.09 -27.85
C SER A 64 14.68 0.36 -28.13
N SER A 65 15.01 1.13 -27.10
CA SER A 65 15.47 2.52 -27.18
C SER A 65 16.53 2.73 -28.29
N SER A 66 17.51 1.84 -28.40
CA SER A 66 18.58 1.94 -29.40
C SER A 66 18.10 1.81 -30.85
N LYS A 67 16.99 1.10 -31.09
CA LYS A 67 16.38 0.96 -32.43
C LYS A 67 15.45 2.11 -32.75
N ILE A 68 14.68 2.57 -31.76
CA ILE A 68 13.73 3.67 -31.90
C ILE A 68 14.48 4.99 -32.11
N PHE A 69 15.57 5.19 -31.37
CA PHE A 69 16.29 6.46 -31.34
C PHE A 69 17.62 6.44 -32.11
N GLY A 70 18.01 5.31 -32.71
CA GLY A 70 19.29 5.17 -33.41
C GLY A 70 19.47 6.09 -34.64
N HIS A 71 18.40 6.74 -35.10
CA HIS A 71 18.40 7.69 -36.22
C HIS A 71 18.11 9.14 -35.82
N LEU A 72 17.89 9.40 -34.53
CA LEU A 72 17.63 10.75 -34.01
C LEU A 72 18.92 11.45 -33.62
N ASP A 73 18.83 12.77 -33.55
CA ASP A 73 19.88 13.55 -32.93
C ASP A 73 19.98 13.19 -31.43
N PRO A 74 21.21 13.17 -30.86
CA PRO A 74 21.41 12.84 -29.45
C PRO A 74 20.64 13.77 -28.49
N GLU A 75 20.41 15.02 -28.89
CA GLU A 75 19.67 16.01 -28.12
C GLU A 75 18.18 15.63 -27.98
N ASP A 76 17.53 15.26 -29.09
CA ASP A 76 16.14 14.79 -29.08
C ASP A 76 15.98 13.50 -28.27
N THR A 77 16.94 12.57 -28.42
CA THR A 77 16.93 11.30 -27.67
C THR A 77 17.02 11.56 -26.16
N LEU A 78 17.90 12.49 -25.76
CA LEU A 78 18.06 12.87 -24.37
C LEU A 78 16.81 13.55 -23.82
N GLU A 79 16.17 14.43 -24.60
CA GLU A 79 14.93 15.10 -24.22
C GLU A 79 13.78 14.11 -23.99
N ILE A 80 13.59 13.16 -24.92
CA ILE A 80 12.53 12.15 -24.83
C ILE A 80 12.73 11.26 -23.60
N LEU A 81 13.94 10.73 -23.41
CA LEU A 81 14.24 9.83 -22.30
C LEU A 81 14.17 10.53 -20.95
N SER A 82 14.76 11.74 -20.83
CA SER A 82 14.74 12.49 -19.58
C SER A 82 13.32 12.89 -19.16
N THR A 83 12.47 13.26 -20.13
CA THR A 83 11.06 13.57 -19.88
C THR A 83 10.29 12.33 -19.42
N ALA A 84 10.47 11.18 -20.10
CA ALA A 84 9.83 9.93 -19.70
C ALA A 84 10.24 9.51 -18.28
N LEU A 85 11.55 9.46 -18.00
CA LEU A 85 12.08 9.06 -16.70
C LEU A 85 11.66 10.02 -15.58
N ALA A 86 11.54 11.32 -15.84
CA ALA A 86 11.02 12.29 -14.88
C ALA A 86 9.56 11.99 -14.51
N ARG A 87 8.71 11.68 -15.50
CA ARG A 87 7.31 11.29 -15.28
C ARG A 87 7.19 9.99 -14.50
N PHE A 88 8.01 8.98 -14.82
CA PHE A 88 8.02 7.72 -14.06
C PHE A 88 8.50 7.91 -12.61
N GLY A 89 9.53 8.74 -12.42
CA GLY A 89 9.99 9.12 -11.09
C GLY A 89 8.92 9.84 -10.26
N GLN A 90 8.04 10.61 -10.89
CA GLN A 90 6.88 11.21 -10.22
C GLN A 90 5.88 10.15 -9.75
N GLN A 91 5.59 9.13 -10.57
CA GLN A 91 4.72 8.01 -10.18
C GLN A 91 5.27 7.26 -8.95
N VAL A 92 6.58 7.02 -8.91
CA VAL A 92 7.26 6.41 -7.76
C VAL A 92 7.08 7.27 -6.50
N LYS A 93 7.29 8.59 -6.60
CA LYS A 93 7.13 9.51 -5.46
C LYS A 93 5.69 9.60 -4.96
N GLN A 94 4.71 9.65 -5.86
CA GLN A 94 3.29 9.69 -5.50
C GLN A 94 2.87 8.46 -4.70
N HIS A 95 3.40 7.29 -5.08
CA HIS A 95 3.19 6.05 -4.34
C HIS A 95 4.16 5.88 -3.17
N GLN A 96 4.89 6.93 -2.75
CA GLN A 96 5.82 6.95 -1.62
C GLN A 96 6.99 5.95 -1.74
N GLY A 97 7.37 5.57 -2.96
CA GLY A 97 8.58 4.81 -3.24
C GLY A 97 9.82 5.70 -3.31
N HIS A 98 11.00 5.09 -3.33
CA HIS A 98 12.27 5.79 -3.47
C HIS A 98 12.91 5.48 -4.83
N VAL A 99 13.23 6.51 -5.60
CA VAL A 99 14.02 6.37 -6.83
C VAL A 99 15.48 6.29 -6.43
N ALA A 100 16.09 5.11 -6.60
CA ALA A 100 17.47 4.87 -6.21
C ALA A 100 18.45 5.41 -7.26
N ARG A 101 18.17 5.13 -8.54
CA ARG A 101 19.08 5.46 -9.64
C ARG A 101 18.35 5.56 -10.97
N LEU A 102 18.80 6.48 -11.81
CA LEU A 102 18.48 6.52 -13.25
C LEU A 102 19.65 5.94 -14.03
N MET A 103 19.37 5.10 -15.02
CA MET A 103 20.33 4.26 -15.72
C MET A 103 20.13 4.36 -17.23
N GLY A 104 20.53 5.48 -17.84
CA GLY A 104 20.36 5.71 -19.27
C GLY A 104 18.88 5.84 -19.64
N ASP A 105 18.32 4.79 -20.20
CA ASP A 105 16.90 4.62 -20.58
C ASP A 105 16.06 3.91 -19.51
N GLY A 106 16.67 3.48 -18.40
CA GLY A 106 15.99 2.81 -17.31
C GLY A 106 15.99 3.55 -15.97
N MET A 107 15.19 3.04 -15.04
CA MET A 107 15.06 3.51 -13.66
C MET A 107 15.03 2.34 -12.68
N LEU A 108 15.75 2.49 -11.58
CA LEU A 108 15.65 1.65 -10.39
C LEU A 108 14.95 2.40 -9.26
N ALA A 109 13.89 1.82 -8.74
CA ALA A 109 13.19 2.27 -7.55
C ALA A 109 13.00 1.13 -6.53
N PHE A 110 12.75 1.48 -5.28
CA PHE A 110 12.45 0.51 -4.24
C PHE A 110 11.39 1.00 -3.23
N PHE A 111 10.77 0.03 -2.57
CA PHE A 111 9.75 0.17 -1.54
C PHE A 111 10.13 -0.72 -0.35
N GLY A 112 9.96 -0.25 0.89
CA GLY A 112 10.41 -0.98 2.08
C GLY A 112 11.64 -0.38 2.79
N ALA A 113 12.17 0.73 2.29
CA ALA A 113 13.31 1.42 2.88
C ALA A 113 13.26 2.94 2.67
N PRO A 114 13.79 3.76 3.61
CA PRO A 114 14.41 3.36 4.88
C PRO A 114 13.41 2.84 5.92
N ARG A 115 12.11 3.12 5.73
CA ARG A 115 11.00 2.60 6.55
C ARG A 115 10.23 1.52 5.79
N ALA A 116 10.11 0.34 6.40
CA ALA A 116 9.32 -0.78 5.87
C ALA A 116 7.84 -0.66 6.26
N ARG A 117 6.95 -1.04 5.35
CA ARG A 117 5.50 -1.11 5.53
C ARG A 117 4.98 -2.41 4.93
N GLU A 118 3.85 -2.90 5.45
CA GLU A 118 3.24 -4.13 4.97
C GLU A 118 2.73 -4.02 3.52
N ASP A 119 2.33 -2.83 3.09
CA ASP A 119 1.73 -2.56 1.79
C ASP A 119 2.75 -2.19 0.70
N ASP A 120 4.06 -2.21 1.01
CA ASP A 120 5.12 -1.84 0.07
C ASP A 120 5.10 -2.65 -1.24
N PRO A 121 4.93 -3.99 -1.24
CA PRO A 121 4.81 -4.76 -2.48
C PRO A 121 3.60 -4.36 -3.33
N VAL A 122 2.46 -4.07 -2.67
CA VAL A 122 1.23 -3.64 -3.36
C VAL A 122 1.42 -2.26 -3.98
N ARG A 123 2.00 -1.32 -3.25
CA ARG A 123 2.33 0.02 -3.75
C ARG A 123 3.32 -0.02 -4.90
N ALA A 124 4.32 -0.90 -4.84
CA ALA A 124 5.28 -1.09 -5.93
C ALA A 124 4.58 -1.56 -7.22
N VAL A 125 3.66 -2.53 -7.13
CA VAL A 125 2.92 -3.03 -8.29
C VAL A 125 1.94 -1.96 -8.83
N ARG A 126 1.25 -1.21 -7.96
CA ARG A 126 0.43 -0.05 -8.39
C ARG A 126 1.27 0.98 -9.15
N THR A 127 2.45 1.29 -8.63
CA THR A 127 3.41 2.20 -9.29
C THR A 127 3.80 1.68 -10.67
N ALA A 128 4.08 0.39 -10.80
CA ALA A 128 4.44 -0.22 -12.08
C ALA A 128 3.32 -0.09 -13.12
N LEU A 129 2.07 -0.37 -12.74
CA LEU A 129 0.90 -0.18 -13.60
C LEU A 129 0.72 1.29 -13.99
N ALA A 130 0.91 2.22 -13.04
CA ALA A 130 0.86 3.65 -13.31
C ALA A 130 1.96 4.10 -14.29
N ILE A 131 3.17 3.56 -14.18
CA ILE A 131 4.28 3.81 -15.13
C ILE A 131 3.90 3.34 -16.54
N ILE A 132 3.32 2.14 -16.69
CA ILE A 132 2.84 1.65 -18.00
C ILE A 132 1.77 2.59 -18.58
N GLN A 133 0.83 3.05 -17.76
CA GLN A 133 -0.22 3.96 -18.22
C GLN A 133 0.33 5.33 -18.63
N GLU A 134 1.28 5.88 -17.86
CA GLU A 134 1.97 7.12 -18.18
C GLU A 134 2.79 6.99 -19.47
N ALA A 135 3.50 5.87 -19.65
CA ALA A 135 4.25 5.59 -20.87
C ALA A 135 3.34 5.54 -22.11
N ARG A 136 2.13 4.97 -21.99
CA ARG A 136 1.13 4.97 -23.07
C ARG A 136 0.64 6.38 -23.42
N SER A 137 0.43 7.23 -22.41
CA SER A 137 0.06 8.63 -22.63
C SER A 137 1.19 9.38 -23.32
N TYR A 138 2.41 9.24 -22.80
CA TYR A 138 3.59 9.92 -23.33
C TYR A 138 3.94 9.45 -24.74
N ALA A 139 3.73 8.17 -25.08
CA ALA A 139 3.92 7.66 -26.43
C ALA A 139 3.10 8.44 -27.48
N GLN A 140 1.89 8.90 -27.13
CA GLN A 140 1.06 9.71 -28.04
C GLN A 140 1.68 11.08 -28.27
N GLU A 141 2.21 11.71 -27.23
CA GLU A 141 2.95 12.98 -27.33
C GLU A 141 4.22 12.81 -28.17
N VAL A 142 4.92 11.68 -28.00
CA VAL A 142 6.13 11.37 -28.73
C VAL A 142 5.88 11.24 -30.24
N VAL A 143 4.76 10.61 -30.61
CA VAL A 143 4.30 10.54 -32.01
C VAL A 143 3.99 11.93 -32.56
N VAL A 144 3.27 12.76 -31.81
CA VAL A 144 2.84 14.09 -32.29
C VAL A 144 4.02 15.04 -32.48
N THR A 145 4.97 15.04 -31.56
CA THR A 145 6.06 16.02 -31.54
C THR A 145 7.26 15.59 -32.38
N TRP A 146 7.63 14.31 -32.34
CA TRP A 146 8.83 13.80 -33.03
C TRP A 146 8.52 12.80 -34.15
N GLY A 147 7.25 12.41 -34.36
CA GLY A 147 6.88 11.43 -35.40
C GLY A 147 7.32 10.00 -35.11
N ILE A 148 7.66 9.69 -33.85
CA ILE A 148 8.23 8.40 -33.45
C ILE A 148 7.12 7.48 -32.94
N GLU A 149 6.89 6.38 -33.64
CA GLU A 149 5.98 5.33 -33.20
C GLU A 149 6.69 4.27 -32.35
N GLY A 150 5.93 3.55 -31.53
CA GLY A 150 6.43 2.37 -30.82
C GLY A 150 7.18 2.65 -29.52
N PHE A 151 7.16 3.89 -29.01
CA PHE A 151 7.63 4.17 -27.65
C PHE A 151 6.85 3.31 -26.64
N ASN A 152 7.57 2.48 -25.88
CA ASN A 152 6.96 1.61 -24.89
C ASN A 152 7.95 1.34 -23.75
N VAL A 153 7.43 0.93 -22.61
CA VAL A 153 8.21 0.63 -21.40
C VAL A 153 7.83 -0.75 -20.91
N ARG A 154 8.80 -1.44 -20.33
CA ARG A 154 8.57 -2.70 -19.61
C ARG A 154 9.02 -2.52 -18.16
N VAL A 155 8.33 -3.20 -17.24
CA VAL A 155 8.60 -3.07 -15.81
C VAL A 155 8.73 -4.44 -15.16
N GLY A 156 9.75 -4.61 -14.33
CA GLY A 156 10.01 -5.84 -13.58
C GLY A 156 10.08 -5.59 -12.08
N LEU A 157 9.48 -6.49 -11.29
CA LEU A 157 9.53 -6.41 -9.83
C LEU A 157 9.94 -7.71 -9.16
N ASN A 158 10.70 -7.57 -8.08
CA ASN A 158 11.00 -8.65 -7.15
C ASN A 158 11.01 -8.15 -5.70
N THR A 159 10.48 -8.97 -4.80
CA THR A 159 10.46 -8.74 -3.35
C THR A 159 11.44 -9.70 -2.69
N GLY A 160 12.32 -9.18 -1.83
CA GLY A 160 13.29 -10.03 -1.14
C GLY A 160 13.99 -9.35 0.02
N LEU A 161 14.65 -10.15 0.85
CA LEU A 161 15.43 -9.66 1.98
C LEU A 161 16.77 -9.10 1.49
N VAL A 162 17.09 -7.87 1.88
CA VAL A 162 18.36 -7.21 1.56
C VAL A 162 18.97 -6.58 2.81
N ALA A 163 20.29 -6.57 2.87
CA ALA A 163 21.02 -5.72 3.79
C ALA A 163 21.21 -4.37 3.11
N LEU A 164 20.76 -3.29 3.75
CA LEU A 164 20.96 -1.94 3.26
C LEU A 164 22.16 -1.34 4.00
N GLY A 165 23.07 -0.69 3.26
CA GLY A 165 24.16 0.07 3.85
C GLY A 165 24.39 1.35 3.07
N GLU A 166 24.67 2.45 3.76
CA GLU A 166 25.31 3.60 3.14
C GLU A 166 26.75 3.19 2.79
N VAL A 167 27.04 3.00 1.50
CA VAL A 167 28.43 2.85 1.02
C VAL A 167 28.73 4.05 0.14
N GLY A 168 29.36 5.08 0.73
CA GLY A 168 29.77 6.29 0.03
C GLY A 168 30.24 7.35 1.02
N GLY A 169 31.53 7.71 0.99
CA GLY A 169 32.06 8.87 1.70
C GLY A 169 31.82 10.14 0.87
N GLU A 170 31.49 11.26 1.56
CA GLU A 170 31.37 12.69 1.15
C GLU A 170 30.79 13.08 -0.24
N ALA A 171 30.45 12.16 -1.12
CA ALA A 171 29.86 12.43 -2.43
C ALA A 171 28.75 11.41 -2.72
N GLY A 172 27.54 11.69 -2.20
CA GLY A 172 26.33 10.94 -2.48
C GLY A 172 26.19 9.64 -1.69
N SER A 173 25.22 9.59 -0.76
CA SER A 173 24.76 8.30 -0.20
C SER A 173 24.06 7.52 -1.32
N GLU A 174 24.81 6.70 -2.06
CA GLU A 174 24.22 5.65 -2.89
C GLU A 174 23.76 4.52 -1.97
N TYR A 175 22.44 4.32 -1.88
CA TYR A 175 21.86 3.13 -1.27
C TYR A 175 22.21 1.93 -2.13
N THR A 176 23.36 1.31 -1.85
CA THR A 176 23.74 0.06 -2.50
C THR A 176 23.06 -1.06 -1.74
N ALA A 177 21.83 -1.37 -2.11
CA ALA A 177 21.24 -2.63 -1.72
C ALA A 177 22.09 -3.74 -2.38
N MET A 178 22.75 -4.58 -1.59
CA MET A 178 23.48 -5.74 -2.10
C MET A 178 22.58 -6.96 -1.90
N GLY A 179 22.21 -7.64 -2.99
CA GLY A 179 21.49 -8.90 -2.87
C GLY A 179 20.92 -9.45 -4.17
N ASP A 180 20.71 -10.77 -4.17
CA ASP A 180 20.09 -11.51 -5.27
C ASP A 180 18.69 -10.97 -5.65
N ALA A 181 18.00 -10.32 -4.69
CA ALA A 181 16.68 -9.74 -4.90
C ALA A 181 16.64 -8.62 -5.95
N ILE A 182 17.68 -7.78 -6.03
CA ILE A 182 17.76 -6.69 -7.03
C ILE A 182 18.06 -7.27 -8.40
N ASN A 183 19.01 -8.20 -8.45
CA ASN A 183 19.37 -8.89 -9.67
C ASN A 183 18.15 -9.64 -10.24
N MET A 184 17.31 -10.20 -9.36
CA MET A 184 16.05 -10.82 -9.77
C MET A 184 15.07 -9.80 -10.36
N ALA A 185 14.89 -8.63 -9.75
CA ALA A 185 14.02 -7.58 -10.30
C ALA A 185 14.48 -7.11 -11.69
N ALA A 186 15.78 -6.88 -11.87
CA ALA A 186 16.35 -6.55 -13.18
C ALA A 186 16.11 -7.66 -14.22
N ARG A 187 16.15 -8.93 -13.79
CA ARG A 187 15.83 -10.04 -14.69
C ARG A 187 14.36 -10.09 -15.04
N MET A 188 13.45 -9.82 -14.09
CA MET A 188 12.03 -9.72 -14.38
C MET A 188 11.78 -8.63 -15.43
N GLU A 189 12.43 -7.48 -15.32
CA GLU A 189 12.32 -6.38 -16.28
C GLU A 189 12.81 -6.82 -17.66
N SER A 190 14.00 -7.43 -17.75
CA SER A 190 14.54 -7.87 -19.03
C SER A 190 13.70 -8.92 -19.76
N HIS A 191 12.89 -9.70 -19.03
CA HIS A 191 11.97 -10.71 -19.58
C HIS A 191 10.53 -10.20 -19.70
N ALA A 192 10.23 -9.01 -19.18
CA ALA A 192 8.89 -8.44 -19.25
C ALA A 192 8.52 -8.13 -20.70
N PRO A 193 7.31 -8.51 -21.16
CA PRO A 193 6.80 -8.08 -22.44
C PRO A 193 6.69 -6.55 -22.52
N ALA A 194 6.76 -6.01 -23.74
CA ALA A 194 6.67 -4.58 -23.96
C ALA A 194 5.30 -4.04 -23.53
N GLY A 195 5.28 -3.03 -22.66
CA GLY A 195 4.03 -2.44 -22.15
C GLY A 195 3.39 -3.23 -21.02
N GLU A 196 4.12 -4.16 -20.40
CA GLU A 196 3.63 -5.02 -19.33
C GLU A 196 4.51 -4.97 -18.07
N VAL A 197 3.92 -5.44 -16.98
CA VAL A 197 4.56 -5.55 -15.66
C VAL A 197 4.78 -7.03 -15.35
N LEU A 198 6.03 -7.46 -15.21
CA LEU A 198 6.39 -8.81 -14.82
C LEU A 198 6.83 -8.87 -13.36
N ILE A 199 6.31 -9.84 -12.61
CA ILE A 199 6.65 -10.05 -11.20
C ILE A 199 7.18 -11.46 -10.96
N SER A 200 8.13 -11.56 -10.03
CA SER A 200 8.60 -12.82 -9.45
C SER A 200 7.50 -13.55 -8.67
N HIS A 201 7.72 -14.84 -8.42
CA HIS A 201 6.85 -15.62 -7.52
C HIS A 201 6.84 -15.06 -6.09
N GLU A 202 7.97 -14.61 -5.57
CA GLU A 202 8.07 -13.97 -4.26
C GLU A 202 7.17 -12.74 -4.18
N THR A 203 7.22 -11.84 -5.17
CA THR A 203 6.32 -10.69 -5.22
C THR A 203 4.85 -11.12 -5.33
N TYR A 204 4.54 -12.12 -6.16
CA TYR A 204 3.17 -12.66 -6.28
C TYR A 204 2.60 -13.11 -4.93
N LEU A 205 3.39 -13.78 -4.09
CA LEU A 205 2.93 -14.23 -2.77
C LEU A 205 2.52 -13.07 -1.85
N HIS A 206 3.15 -11.89 -2.02
CA HIS A 206 2.84 -10.68 -1.26
C HIS A 206 1.65 -9.90 -1.83
N VAL A 207 1.40 -9.97 -3.13
CA VAL A 207 0.37 -9.16 -3.81
C VAL A 207 -0.87 -9.95 -4.27
N ARG A 208 -0.89 -11.27 -4.09
CA ARG A 208 -2.05 -12.11 -4.43
C ARG A 208 -3.31 -11.64 -3.71
N GLY A 209 -4.40 -11.55 -4.47
CA GLY A 209 -5.68 -11.02 -4.01
C GLY A 209 -5.82 -9.50 -4.10
N PHE A 210 -4.76 -8.77 -4.48
CA PHE A 210 -4.84 -7.35 -4.83
C PHE A 210 -4.83 -7.14 -6.35
N PHE A 211 -4.23 -8.05 -7.12
CA PHE A 211 -4.10 -7.91 -8.57
C PHE A 211 -4.52 -9.19 -9.29
N GLU A 212 -5.12 -9.02 -10.46
CA GLU A 212 -5.29 -10.08 -11.45
C GLU A 212 -3.96 -10.28 -12.16
N VAL A 213 -3.47 -11.52 -12.14
CA VAL A 213 -2.18 -11.87 -12.72
C VAL A 213 -2.33 -13.09 -13.62
N GLN A 214 -1.53 -13.14 -14.66
CA GLN A 214 -1.44 -14.27 -15.57
C GLN A 214 -0.09 -14.98 -15.35
N PRO A 215 -0.06 -16.27 -14.96
CA PRO A 215 1.18 -17.03 -14.93
C PRO A 215 1.72 -17.21 -16.35
N LEU A 216 3.02 -17.00 -16.53
CA LEU A 216 3.73 -17.34 -17.76
C LEU A 216 4.51 -18.65 -17.60
N GLU A 217 5.06 -19.16 -18.70
CA GLU A 217 6.00 -20.28 -18.64
C GLU A 217 7.20 -19.92 -17.73
N PRO A 218 7.64 -20.84 -16.85
CA PRO A 218 8.80 -20.62 -16.00
C PRO A 218 10.04 -20.25 -16.81
N ILE A 219 10.73 -19.19 -16.40
CA ILE A 219 11.91 -18.69 -17.11
C ILE A 219 13.20 -19.16 -16.44
N MET A 220 14.18 -19.54 -17.26
CA MET A 220 15.54 -19.81 -16.80
C MET A 220 16.29 -18.50 -16.63
N VAL A 221 16.69 -18.20 -15.40
CA VAL A 221 17.42 -16.98 -15.08
C VAL A 221 18.86 -17.31 -14.71
N LYS A 222 19.80 -16.46 -15.14
CA LYS A 222 21.24 -16.72 -15.02
C LYS A 222 21.64 -17.03 -13.56
N GLY A 223 22.12 -18.24 -13.28
CA GLY A 223 22.53 -18.62 -11.91
C GLY A 223 21.41 -19.11 -11.00
N ALA A 224 20.18 -19.23 -11.51
CA ALA A 224 19.14 -20.03 -10.86
C ALA A 224 19.38 -21.53 -11.15
N LEU A 225 19.18 -22.38 -10.14
CA LEU A 225 19.34 -23.83 -10.25
C LEU A 225 18.15 -24.51 -10.96
N ALA A 226 17.00 -23.83 -11.02
CA ALA A 226 15.78 -24.29 -11.65
C ALA A 226 15.04 -23.12 -12.31
N PRO A 227 14.15 -23.38 -13.29
CA PRO A 227 13.26 -22.37 -13.85
C PRO A 227 12.41 -21.71 -12.76
N ILE A 228 12.20 -20.41 -12.86
CA ILE A 228 11.43 -19.63 -11.88
C ILE A 228 10.07 -19.27 -12.48
N GLN A 229 9.01 -19.54 -11.73
CA GLN A 229 7.66 -19.12 -12.09
C GLN A 229 7.54 -17.60 -12.04
N VAL A 230 6.97 -17.00 -13.10
CA VAL A 230 6.76 -15.55 -13.21
C VAL A 230 5.33 -15.24 -13.63
N TYR A 231 4.92 -14.00 -13.41
CA TYR A 231 3.54 -13.57 -13.62
C TYR A 231 3.50 -12.19 -14.27
N VAL A 232 2.61 -12.02 -15.24
CA VAL A 232 2.24 -10.70 -15.76
C VAL A 232 1.11 -10.13 -14.91
N VAL A 233 1.24 -8.89 -14.45
CA VAL A 233 0.17 -8.18 -13.75
C VAL A 233 -0.73 -7.52 -14.78
N GLN A 234 -2.00 -7.91 -14.81
CA GLN A 234 -2.97 -7.38 -15.77
C GLN A 234 -3.64 -6.10 -15.26
N ARG A 235 -4.17 -6.14 -14.04
CA ARG A 235 -4.87 -5.01 -13.42
C ARG A 235 -5.01 -5.19 -11.92
N GLU A 236 -5.34 -4.10 -11.24
CA GLU A 236 -5.79 -4.15 -9.85
C GLU A 236 -7.20 -4.77 -9.75
N ILE A 237 -7.40 -5.62 -8.75
CA ILE A 237 -8.71 -6.19 -8.43
C ILE A 237 -9.52 -5.09 -7.72
N PRO A 238 -10.70 -4.70 -8.24
CA PRO A 238 -11.53 -3.71 -7.57
C PRO A 238 -11.87 -4.15 -6.14
N ARG A 239 -11.74 -3.24 -5.17
CA ARG A 239 -12.28 -3.44 -3.81
C ARG A 239 -13.73 -3.95 -3.91
N GLY A 240 -13.99 -5.11 -3.30
CA GLY A 240 -15.31 -5.79 -3.34
C GLY A 240 -15.39 -7.05 -4.21
N PHE A 241 -14.36 -7.39 -4.99
CA PHE A 241 -14.24 -8.74 -5.58
C PHE A 241 -13.71 -9.72 -4.54
N GLU A 242 -14.35 -10.88 -4.46
CA GLU A 242 -14.08 -11.93 -3.48
C GLU A 242 -12.59 -12.25 -3.40
N MET A 243 -12.05 -12.30 -2.18
CA MET A 243 -10.74 -12.88 -1.91
C MET A 243 -10.79 -14.38 -2.24
N GLY A 244 -10.57 -14.71 -3.50
CA GLY A 244 -10.15 -16.03 -3.93
C GLY A 244 -8.85 -16.37 -3.20
N GLN A 245 -8.99 -17.22 -2.19
CA GLN A 245 -7.97 -18.14 -1.68
C GLN A 245 -6.53 -17.59 -1.63
N ARG A 246 -6.10 -17.07 -0.46
CA ARG A 246 -4.67 -17.02 -0.09
C ARG A 246 -4.10 -18.43 0.20
N GLY A 247 -4.42 -19.39 -0.66
CA GLY A 247 -3.85 -20.75 -0.72
C GLY A 247 -3.12 -20.91 -2.05
N ILE A 248 -2.23 -21.88 -2.13
CA ILE A 248 -1.77 -22.40 -3.41
C ILE A 248 -3.01 -23.02 -4.08
N GLU A 249 -3.33 -22.69 -5.33
CA GLU A 249 -4.41 -23.34 -6.07
C GLU A 249 -4.28 -24.86 -5.92
N GLY A 250 -5.30 -25.51 -5.35
CA GLY A 250 -5.33 -26.96 -5.12
C GLY A 250 -4.92 -27.46 -3.73
N ILE A 251 -4.42 -26.61 -2.81
CA ILE A 251 -4.15 -27.02 -1.42
C ILE A 251 -5.17 -26.40 -0.46
N GLN A 252 -6.30 -27.08 -0.29
CA GLN A 252 -7.19 -26.82 0.85
C GLN A 252 -6.56 -27.42 2.12
N THR A 253 -5.75 -26.64 2.83
CA THR A 253 -5.38 -26.99 4.20
C THR A 253 -6.64 -26.88 5.06
N ARG A 254 -7.13 -27.98 5.62
CA ARG A 254 -8.23 -27.94 6.60
C ARG A 254 -7.79 -27.10 7.79
N MET A 255 -8.67 -26.22 8.27
CA MET A 255 -8.47 -25.55 9.55
C MET A 255 -8.55 -26.62 10.65
N ILE A 256 -7.51 -26.74 11.48
CA ILE A 256 -7.47 -27.73 12.56
C ILE A 256 -7.69 -27.01 13.88
N GLY A 257 -8.62 -27.52 14.70
CA GLY A 257 -8.79 -27.10 16.10
C GLY A 257 -9.47 -25.75 16.30
N ARG A 258 -10.32 -25.32 15.36
CA ARG A 258 -11.08 -24.05 15.45
C ARG A 258 -12.58 -24.25 15.25
N ASP A 259 -13.04 -25.48 15.43
CA ASP A 259 -14.44 -25.87 15.23
C ASP A 259 -15.37 -25.13 16.19
N ALA A 260 -14.94 -24.90 17.43
CA ALA A 260 -15.73 -24.20 18.45
C ALA A 260 -15.93 -22.71 18.09
N GLU A 261 -14.87 -22.02 17.67
CA GLU A 261 -14.95 -20.62 17.26
C GLU A 261 -15.72 -20.45 15.95
N MET A 262 -15.55 -21.38 15.00
CA MET A 262 -16.34 -21.39 13.77
C MET A 262 -17.83 -21.60 14.08
N LEU A 263 -18.17 -22.59 14.91
CA LEU A 263 -19.55 -22.85 15.32
C LEU A 263 -20.16 -21.64 16.03
N HIS A 264 -19.36 -20.94 16.85
CA HIS A 264 -19.81 -19.71 17.50
C HIS A 264 -20.14 -18.62 16.48
N LEU A 265 -19.25 -18.35 15.50
CA LEU A 265 -19.50 -17.37 14.43
C LEU A 265 -20.75 -17.73 13.61
N GLN A 266 -20.91 -19.01 13.26
CA GLN A 266 -22.08 -19.51 12.53
C GLN A 266 -23.38 -19.32 13.34
N LYS A 267 -23.34 -19.59 14.65
CA LYS A 267 -24.49 -19.38 15.52
C LYS A 267 -24.88 -17.89 15.58
N MET A 268 -23.91 -17.00 15.77
CA MET A 268 -24.18 -15.56 15.83
C MET A 268 -24.69 -15.03 14.49
N PHE A 269 -24.17 -15.54 13.38
CA PHE A 269 -24.70 -15.26 12.05
C PHE A 269 -26.16 -15.69 11.91
N GLN A 270 -26.49 -16.91 12.34
CA GLN A 270 -27.86 -17.41 12.24
C GLN A 270 -28.84 -16.56 13.06
N LEU A 271 -28.47 -16.21 14.30
CA LEU A 271 -29.26 -15.30 15.14
C LEU A 271 -29.46 -13.94 14.46
N ALA A 272 -28.42 -13.38 13.84
CA ALA A 272 -28.53 -12.09 13.16
C ALA A 272 -29.47 -12.13 11.94
N VAL A 273 -29.44 -13.24 11.19
CA VAL A 273 -30.24 -13.38 9.97
C VAL A 273 -31.68 -13.80 10.26
N GLU A 274 -31.90 -14.71 11.21
CA GLU A 274 -33.22 -15.24 11.55
C GLU A 274 -34.00 -14.32 12.49
N ASP A 275 -33.36 -13.84 13.55
CA ASP A 275 -34.02 -13.04 14.59
C ASP A 275 -33.96 -11.54 14.29
N GLY A 276 -33.17 -11.12 13.30
CA GLY A 276 -33.00 -9.71 12.91
C GLY A 276 -32.29 -8.87 13.98
N GLU A 277 -31.56 -9.51 14.90
CA GLU A 277 -30.86 -8.85 15.98
C GLU A 277 -29.39 -8.55 15.63
N THR A 278 -28.91 -7.36 15.98
CA THR A 278 -27.49 -7.01 15.81
C THR A 278 -26.61 -7.88 16.71
N GLN A 279 -25.69 -8.61 16.10
CA GLN A 279 -24.72 -9.45 16.81
C GLN A 279 -23.31 -8.87 16.68
N ILE A 280 -22.59 -8.78 17.80
CA ILE A 280 -21.21 -8.30 17.84
C ILE A 280 -20.30 -9.44 18.33
N VAL A 281 -19.26 -9.75 17.56
CA VAL A 281 -18.27 -10.77 17.91
C VAL A 281 -16.87 -10.17 17.86
N ILE A 282 -16.15 -10.28 18.97
CA ILE A 282 -14.76 -9.81 19.08
C ILE A 282 -13.82 -11.01 19.05
N ILE A 283 -12.94 -11.08 18.04
CA ILE A 283 -11.93 -12.13 17.92
C ILE A 283 -10.59 -11.61 18.44
N ARG A 284 -10.18 -12.10 19.61
CA ARG A 284 -8.89 -11.76 20.24
C ARG A 284 -7.92 -12.94 20.19
N GLY A 285 -6.64 -12.64 20.00
CA GLY A 285 -5.55 -13.61 20.07
C GLY A 285 -4.24 -13.02 19.58
N ASP A 286 -3.14 -13.73 19.80
CA ASP A 286 -1.80 -13.26 19.44
C ASP A 286 -1.61 -13.15 17.91
N ALA A 287 -0.60 -12.38 17.49
CA ALA A 287 -0.21 -12.29 16.09
C ALA A 287 0.14 -13.68 15.55
N GLY A 288 -0.29 -13.99 14.32
CA GLY A 288 -0.02 -15.28 13.67
C GLY A 288 -0.90 -16.46 14.12
N VAL A 289 -1.75 -16.33 15.15
CA VAL A 289 -2.59 -17.43 15.67
C VAL A 289 -3.75 -17.87 14.74
N GLY A 290 -3.90 -17.20 13.59
CA GLY A 290 -4.88 -17.53 12.56
C GLY A 290 -6.21 -16.76 12.59
N LYS A 291 -6.28 -15.59 13.25
CA LYS A 291 -7.50 -14.75 13.30
C LYS A 291 -8.08 -14.43 11.91
N SER A 292 -7.26 -13.86 11.02
CA SER A 292 -7.69 -13.57 9.65
C SER A 292 -7.94 -14.83 8.81
N ARG A 293 -7.41 -16.00 9.21
CA ARG A 293 -7.78 -17.28 8.58
C ARG A 293 -9.19 -17.68 9.00
N LEU A 294 -9.54 -17.57 10.29
CA LEU A 294 -10.88 -17.87 10.79
C LEU A 294 -11.94 -17.01 10.09
N LEU A 295 -11.73 -15.69 10.00
CA LEU A 295 -12.64 -14.78 9.29
C LEU A 295 -12.77 -15.11 7.80
N ARG A 296 -11.69 -15.57 7.15
CA ARG A 296 -11.72 -15.99 5.75
C ARG A 296 -12.53 -17.27 5.55
N GLU A 297 -12.32 -18.28 6.39
CA GLU A 297 -13.09 -19.52 6.35
C GLU A 297 -14.56 -19.26 6.63
N PHE A 298 -14.86 -18.40 7.60
CA PHE A 298 -16.23 -17.97 7.89
C PHE A 298 -16.84 -17.21 6.70
N GLY A 299 -16.07 -16.32 6.05
CA GLY A 299 -16.45 -15.66 4.81
C GLY A 299 -16.79 -16.64 3.67
N ALA A 300 -15.98 -17.67 3.48
CA ALA A 300 -16.23 -18.71 2.49
C ALA A 300 -17.43 -19.60 2.84
N TRP A 301 -17.68 -19.84 4.13
CA TRP A 301 -18.88 -20.53 4.58
C TRP A 301 -20.15 -19.69 4.33
N MET A 302 -20.08 -18.37 4.51
CA MET A 302 -21.19 -17.45 4.26
C MET A 302 -21.62 -17.43 2.79
N THR A 303 -20.68 -17.55 1.84
CA THR A 303 -21.01 -17.58 0.39
C THR A 303 -21.80 -18.83 0.00
N HIS A 304 -21.84 -19.87 0.84
CA HIS A 304 -22.63 -21.07 0.64
C HIS A 304 -23.98 -21.07 1.38
N GLN A 305 -24.34 -19.95 2.04
CA GLN A 305 -25.63 -19.82 2.71
C GLN A 305 -26.76 -19.45 1.74
N PRO A 306 -28.01 -19.81 2.04
CA PRO A 306 -29.16 -19.52 1.18
C PRO A 306 -29.52 -18.03 1.11
N HIS A 307 -29.07 -17.23 2.08
CA HIS A 307 -29.33 -15.80 2.13
C HIS A 307 -28.25 -15.01 1.39
N THR A 308 -28.65 -14.05 0.57
CA THR A 308 -27.72 -13.05 0.03
C THR A 308 -27.32 -12.12 1.15
N VAL A 309 -26.05 -12.23 1.59
CA VAL A 309 -25.48 -11.40 2.66
C VAL A 309 -24.60 -10.33 2.02
N LEU A 310 -24.83 -9.08 2.40
CA LEU A 310 -23.89 -8.02 2.07
C LEU A 310 -22.73 -8.04 3.06
N ARG A 311 -21.54 -8.35 2.54
CA ARG A 311 -20.30 -8.24 3.30
C ARG A 311 -19.68 -6.86 3.10
N ILE A 312 -19.28 -6.22 4.19
CA ILE A 312 -18.49 -4.98 4.18
C ILE A 312 -17.22 -5.24 4.98
N ASN A 313 -16.05 -4.85 4.45
CA ASN A 313 -14.78 -4.98 5.16
C ASN A 313 -14.21 -3.58 5.43
N GLY A 314 -13.69 -3.38 6.63
CA GLY A 314 -12.79 -2.29 6.98
C GLY A 314 -11.55 -2.85 7.67
N ARG A 315 -10.40 -2.25 7.41
CA ARG A 315 -9.14 -2.59 8.08
C ARG A 315 -8.49 -1.32 8.60
N ALA A 316 -8.04 -1.37 9.85
CA ALA A 316 -7.19 -0.32 10.38
C ALA A 316 -5.73 -0.59 10.02
N PHE A 317 -5.00 0.46 9.62
CA PHE A 317 -3.60 0.36 9.23
C PHE A 317 -2.73 1.16 10.19
N PRO A 318 -1.50 0.68 10.51
CA PRO A 318 -0.57 1.45 11.35
C PRO A 318 -0.24 2.84 10.77
N SER A 319 -0.29 3.00 9.44
CA SER A 319 -0.01 4.26 8.75
C SER A 319 -1.14 5.30 8.91
N THR A 320 -2.33 4.87 9.30
CA THR A 320 -3.54 5.72 9.37
C THR A 320 -4.06 5.89 10.80
N GLU A 321 -3.35 5.40 11.82
CA GLU A 321 -3.73 5.50 13.25
C GLU A 321 -4.03 6.95 13.69
N LYS A 322 -3.30 7.92 13.14
CA LYS A 322 -3.49 9.36 13.42
C LYS A 322 -4.44 10.08 12.48
N GLN A 323 -4.99 9.38 11.49
CA GLN A 323 -5.95 9.97 10.55
C GLN A 323 -7.36 9.81 11.15
N PRO A 324 -8.09 10.92 11.37
CA PRO A 324 -9.47 10.86 11.86
C PRO A 324 -10.36 9.97 10.98
N ASN A 325 -11.15 9.10 11.61
CA ASN A 325 -12.11 8.21 10.96
C ASN A 325 -11.50 7.28 9.89
N ALA A 326 -10.23 6.89 10.03
CA ALA A 326 -9.53 6.09 9.03
C ALA A 326 -10.15 4.72 8.79
N LEU A 327 -10.58 4.02 9.85
CA LEU A 327 -11.23 2.72 9.73
C LEU A 327 -12.60 2.85 9.05
N ILE A 328 -13.37 3.87 9.42
CA ILE A 328 -14.67 4.17 8.81
C ILE A 328 -14.50 4.56 7.34
N ARG A 329 -13.48 5.35 7.03
CA ARG A 329 -13.10 5.69 5.66
C ARG A 329 -12.81 4.45 4.84
N ASP A 330 -11.97 3.54 5.33
CA ASP A 330 -11.62 2.30 4.62
C ASP A 330 -12.85 1.42 4.37
N LEU A 331 -13.73 1.33 5.37
CA LEU A 331 -15.00 0.62 5.27
C LEU A 331 -15.92 1.22 4.17
N LEU A 332 -16.06 2.55 4.13
CA LEU A 332 -16.86 3.22 3.10
C LEU A 332 -16.20 3.13 1.72
N GLN A 333 -14.87 3.19 1.63
CA GLN A 333 -14.16 2.94 0.38
C GLN A 333 -14.44 1.53 -0.15
N PHE A 334 -14.47 0.52 0.73
CA PHE A 334 -14.87 -0.84 0.35
C PHE A 334 -16.32 -0.89 -0.14
N TYR A 335 -17.25 -0.31 0.62
CA TYR A 335 -18.68 -0.35 0.30
C TYR A 335 -19.01 0.36 -1.03
N PHE A 336 -18.53 1.59 -1.23
CA PHE A 336 -18.76 2.37 -2.45
C PHE A 336 -17.78 2.04 -3.59
N LYS A 337 -16.89 1.06 -3.41
CA LYS A 337 -15.87 0.66 -4.39
C LYS A 337 -14.96 1.81 -4.84
N ILE A 338 -14.65 2.71 -3.91
CA ILE A 338 -13.75 3.84 -4.11
C ILE A 338 -12.31 3.32 -4.04
N GLN A 339 -11.53 3.61 -5.08
CA GLN A 339 -10.13 3.26 -5.19
C GLN A 339 -9.25 4.38 -4.66
N ASP A 340 -8.02 4.04 -4.26
CA ASP A 340 -7.04 5.05 -3.82
C ASP A 340 -6.61 5.99 -4.96
N THR A 341 -6.81 5.55 -6.21
CA THR A 341 -6.52 6.32 -7.44
C THR A 341 -7.70 7.17 -7.92
N ASP A 342 -8.88 7.05 -7.31
CA ASP A 342 -10.04 7.83 -7.74
C ASP A 342 -9.83 9.32 -7.44
N THR A 343 -10.25 10.18 -8.38
CA THR A 343 -10.36 11.62 -8.10
C THR A 343 -11.47 11.89 -7.09
N ALA A 344 -11.45 13.07 -6.46
CA ALA A 344 -12.52 13.47 -5.54
C ALA A 344 -13.91 13.45 -6.19
N GLU A 345 -14.00 13.83 -7.47
CA GLU A 345 -15.24 13.78 -8.26
C GLU A 345 -15.72 12.35 -8.50
N GLN A 346 -14.81 11.43 -8.83
CA GLN A 346 -15.13 10.01 -9.01
C GLN A 346 -15.59 9.36 -7.70
N ALA A 347 -14.90 9.66 -6.59
CA ALA A 347 -15.29 9.19 -5.26
C ALA A 347 -16.69 9.71 -4.89
N ARG A 348 -16.97 10.99 -5.14
CA ARG A 348 -18.30 11.59 -4.91
C ARG A 348 -19.38 10.90 -5.72
N ALA A 349 -19.17 10.74 -7.03
CA ALA A 349 -20.14 10.10 -7.91
C ALA A 349 -20.45 8.66 -7.49
N LYS A 350 -19.44 7.90 -7.05
CA LYS A 350 -19.62 6.54 -6.51
C LYS A 350 -20.45 6.53 -5.22
N MET A 351 -20.19 7.47 -4.31
CA MET A 351 -21.01 7.62 -3.09
C MET A 351 -22.45 7.99 -3.42
N GLU A 352 -22.67 9.02 -4.25
CA GLU A 352 -24.02 9.45 -4.65
C GLU A 352 -24.78 8.31 -5.33
N SER A 353 -24.12 7.56 -6.22
CA SER A 353 -24.70 6.39 -6.87
C SER A 353 -25.06 5.28 -5.87
N GLY A 354 -24.23 5.02 -4.86
CA GLY A 354 -24.53 4.01 -3.84
C GLY A 354 -25.62 4.43 -2.85
N LEU A 355 -25.78 5.74 -2.64
CA LEU A 355 -26.81 6.32 -1.77
C LEU A 355 -28.17 6.50 -2.47
N ALA A 356 -28.18 6.54 -3.81
CA ALA A 356 -29.41 6.72 -4.62
C ALA A 356 -30.49 5.69 -4.33
N ASP A 357 -30.06 4.49 -3.94
CA ASP A 357 -30.93 3.41 -3.54
C ASP A 357 -31.67 3.70 -2.23
N PHE A 358 -31.09 4.49 -1.32
CA PHE A 358 -31.58 4.63 0.05
C PHE A 358 -32.15 6.02 0.36
N TRP A 359 -31.78 7.07 -0.38
CA TRP A 359 -32.22 8.46 -0.16
C TRP A 359 -32.96 9.06 -1.36
N THR A 360 -33.73 10.10 -1.11
CA THR A 360 -34.34 10.90 -2.18
C THR A 360 -33.28 11.72 -2.90
N LEU A 361 -33.50 12.01 -4.19
CA LEU A 361 -32.58 12.81 -5.02
C LEU A 361 -32.17 14.15 -4.38
N GLY A 362 -33.07 14.78 -3.61
CA GLY A 362 -32.77 16.03 -2.90
C GLY A 362 -31.82 15.87 -1.71
N ASP A 363 -31.78 14.71 -1.06
CA ASP A 363 -30.97 14.48 0.13
C ASP A 363 -29.58 13.90 -0.18
N ILE A 364 -29.40 13.22 -1.32
CA ILE A 364 -28.17 12.48 -1.65
C ILE A 364 -26.94 13.39 -1.62
N ALA A 365 -27.04 14.58 -2.20
CA ALA A 365 -25.92 15.52 -2.26
C ALA A 365 -25.50 16.00 -0.86
N GLU A 366 -26.48 16.29 0.01
CA GLU A 366 -26.23 16.73 1.39
C GLU A 366 -25.64 15.60 2.25
N VAL A 367 -26.18 14.38 2.16
CA VAL A 367 -25.67 13.20 2.88
C VAL A 367 -24.25 12.87 2.43
N THR A 368 -24.01 12.87 1.11
CA THR A 368 -22.67 12.60 0.55
C THR A 368 -21.67 13.62 1.05
N GLN A 369 -22.05 14.90 1.06
CA GLN A 369 -21.19 15.96 1.58
C GLN A 369 -20.90 15.77 3.09
N SER A 370 -21.93 15.46 3.89
CA SER A 370 -21.82 15.28 5.34
C SER A 370 -20.91 14.10 5.70
N ILE A 371 -21.17 12.91 5.16
CA ILE A 371 -20.35 11.71 5.38
C ILE A 371 -18.95 11.91 4.80
N GLY A 372 -18.86 12.49 3.60
CA GLY A 372 -17.59 12.76 2.92
C GLY A 372 -16.63 13.61 3.73
N GLN A 373 -17.13 14.71 4.30
CA GLN A 373 -16.34 15.59 5.16
C GLN A 373 -15.88 14.89 6.44
N MET A 374 -16.74 14.08 7.06
CA MET A 374 -16.40 13.35 8.29
C MET A 374 -15.21 12.40 8.08
N VAL A 375 -15.17 11.68 6.95
CA VAL A 375 -14.12 10.68 6.66
C VAL A 375 -12.97 11.23 5.81
N GLY A 376 -12.94 12.55 5.57
CA GLY A 376 -11.82 13.23 4.91
C GLY A 376 -11.78 13.10 3.39
N PHE A 377 -12.91 12.86 2.72
CA PHE A 377 -13.01 13.04 1.27
C PHE A 377 -13.08 14.55 0.94
N ALA A 378 -12.09 15.06 0.22
CA ALA A 378 -12.01 16.45 -0.19
C ALA A 378 -12.90 16.74 -1.41
N PHE A 379 -14.22 16.70 -1.24
CA PHE A 379 -15.15 17.10 -2.30
C PHE A 379 -15.09 18.62 -2.51
N ALA A 380 -15.05 19.06 -3.77
CA ALA A 380 -15.14 20.48 -4.09
C ALA A 380 -16.40 21.06 -3.44
N THR A 381 -16.24 22.08 -2.60
CA THR A 381 -17.37 22.81 -2.04
C THR A 381 -18.09 23.51 -3.19
N LEU A 382 -19.40 23.29 -3.30
CA LEU A 382 -20.26 24.18 -4.09
C LEU A 382 -20.24 25.53 -3.37
N ASN A 383 -19.31 26.40 -3.78
CA ASN A 383 -19.20 27.76 -3.28
C ASN A 383 -20.33 28.59 -3.88
N THR A 384 -21.51 28.48 -3.31
CA THR A 384 -22.57 29.48 -3.47
C THR A 384 -22.81 30.12 -2.12
N GLU A 385 -22.68 31.46 -2.05
CA GLU A 385 -22.78 32.26 -0.83
C GLU A 385 -24.13 32.13 -0.11
N GLU A 386 -25.13 31.50 -0.74
CA GLU A 386 -26.43 31.17 -0.14
C GLU A 386 -26.37 29.95 0.82
N ASP A 387 -25.38 29.06 0.70
CA ASP A 387 -25.33 27.79 1.44
C ASP A 387 -24.77 27.89 2.86
N GLN A 388 -24.10 28.99 3.19
CA GLN A 388 -23.60 29.24 4.56
C GLN A 388 -24.73 29.47 5.57
N SER A 389 -25.93 29.81 5.08
CA SER A 389 -27.13 30.06 5.91
C SER A 389 -28.03 28.82 6.06
N SER A 390 -27.86 27.82 5.17
CA SER A 390 -28.64 26.58 5.10
C SER A 390 -27.91 25.37 5.67
N GLN A 391 -26.68 25.56 6.15
CA GLN A 391 -25.89 24.58 6.90
C GLN A 391 -26.53 24.32 8.29
N LYS A 392 -27.75 23.76 8.28
CA LYS A 392 -28.14 22.77 9.27
C LYS A 392 -26.99 21.77 9.29
N ARG A 393 -26.14 21.86 10.33
CA ARG A 393 -25.06 20.91 10.58
C ARG A 393 -25.71 19.52 10.64
N ARG A 394 -25.77 18.82 9.51
CA ARG A 394 -26.20 17.43 9.47
C ARG A 394 -25.21 16.67 10.35
N ASP A 395 -25.76 15.87 11.24
CA ASP A 395 -25.01 15.04 12.16
C ASP A 395 -24.45 13.85 11.37
N ALA A 396 -23.23 14.02 10.85
CA ALA A 396 -22.59 13.05 9.95
C ALA A 396 -22.52 11.63 10.55
N PRO A 397 -22.17 11.43 11.84
CA PRO A 397 -22.31 10.14 12.51
C PRO A 397 -23.71 9.54 12.41
N ASN A 398 -24.76 10.35 12.63
CA ASN A 398 -26.13 9.89 12.55
C ASN A 398 -26.58 9.58 11.11
N ASP A 399 -26.12 10.34 10.11
CA ASP A 399 -26.36 10.02 8.70
C ASP A 399 -25.66 8.71 8.28
N LEU A 400 -24.46 8.47 8.78
CA LEU A 400 -23.74 7.21 8.58
C LEU A 400 -24.42 6.03 9.30
N MET A 401 -24.93 6.22 10.51
CA MET A 401 -25.70 5.18 11.21
C MET A 401 -26.98 4.83 10.44
N ARG A 402 -27.70 5.84 9.96
CA ARG A 402 -28.88 5.66 9.08
C ARG A 402 -28.55 4.93 7.78
N LEU A 403 -27.34 5.09 7.25
CA LEU A 403 -26.86 4.29 6.10
C LEU A 403 -26.84 2.82 6.44
N PHE A 404 -26.17 2.42 7.52
CA PHE A 404 -26.12 1.01 7.89
C PHE A 404 -27.50 0.44 8.25
N GLU A 405 -28.35 1.20 8.93
CA GLU A 405 -29.74 0.80 9.21
C GLU A 405 -30.52 0.55 7.90
N ARG A 406 -30.46 1.48 6.95
CA ARG A 406 -31.15 1.35 5.66
C ARG A 406 -30.59 0.21 4.81
N ILE A 407 -29.29 -0.06 4.88
CA ILE A 407 -28.69 -1.22 4.23
C ILE A 407 -29.22 -2.52 4.88
N ALA A 408 -29.21 -2.59 6.21
CA ALA A 408 -29.63 -3.76 6.98
C ALA A 408 -31.11 -4.10 6.81
N THR A 409 -31.97 -3.10 6.59
CA THR A 409 -33.40 -3.35 6.28
C THR A 409 -33.66 -4.02 4.92
N ARG A 410 -32.69 -4.01 3.99
CA ARG A 410 -32.85 -4.65 2.67
C ARG A 410 -32.35 -6.08 2.62
N GLN A 411 -31.26 -6.34 3.32
CA GLN A 411 -30.59 -7.63 3.32
C GLN A 411 -29.71 -7.76 4.57
N PRO A 412 -29.41 -8.99 5.02
CA PRO A 412 -28.45 -9.20 6.10
C PRO A 412 -27.09 -8.59 5.75
N VAL A 413 -26.48 -7.93 6.74
CA VAL A 413 -25.17 -7.27 6.59
C VAL A 413 -24.19 -7.89 7.57
N VAL A 414 -22.99 -8.21 7.08
CA VAL A 414 -21.87 -8.63 7.93
C VAL A 414 -20.71 -7.69 7.70
N ILE A 415 -20.31 -6.99 8.78
CA ILE A 415 -19.20 -6.04 8.77
C ILE A 415 -17.99 -6.71 9.43
N PHE A 416 -16.88 -6.82 8.70
CA PHE A 416 -15.60 -7.23 9.26
C PHE A 416 -14.70 -6.02 9.49
N LEU A 417 -14.26 -5.86 10.73
CA LEU A 417 -13.27 -4.86 11.13
C LEU A 417 -11.99 -5.58 11.52
N GLU A 418 -10.96 -5.51 10.67
CA GLU A 418 -9.66 -6.13 10.92
C GLU A 418 -8.67 -5.13 11.53
N ASP A 419 -7.75 -5.66 12.35
CA ASP A 419 -6.64 -4.92 12.96
C ASP A 419 -7.06 -3.69 13.79
N ILE A 420 -8.24 -3.76 14.46
CA ILE A 420 -8.84 -2.70 15.30
C ILE A 420 -7.88 -2.04 16.30
N HIS A 421 -6.82 -2.74 16.72
CA HIS A 421 -5.77 -2.19 17.57
C HIS A 421 -4.98 -1.01 16.96
N TRP A 422 -5.09 -0.78 15.64
CA TRP A 422 -4.54 0.39 14.93
C TRP A 422 -5.61 1.43 14.57
N ALA A 423 -6.86 1.26 14.99
CA ALA A 423 -7.94 2.19 14.66
C ALA A 423 -7.79 3.50 15.43
N ASP A 424 -8.18 4.62 14.81
CA ASP A 424 -8.21 5.92 15.45
C ASP A 424 -9.36 6.02 16.47
N ASP A 425 -9.20 6.88 17.48
CA ASP A 425 -10.17 7.03 18.57
C ASP A 425 -11.59 7.37 18.08
N LEU A 426 -11.74 8.19 17.02
CA LEU A 426 -13.06 8.55 16.50
C LEU A 426 -13.75 7.37 15.82
N SER A 427 -12.99 6.54 15.10
CA SER A 427 -13.51 5.27 14.57
C SER A 427 -13.92 4.32 15.69
N LEU A 428 -13.14 4.25 16.78
CA LEU A 428 -13.46 3.40 17.94
C LEU A 428 -14.72 3.88 18.66
N ASP A 429 -14.85 5.18 18.89
CA ASP A 429 -16.04 5.81 19.50
C ASP A 429 -17.30 5.60 18.66
N PHE A 430 -17.17 5.55 17.33
CA PHE A 430 -18.30 5.30 16.43
C PHE A 430 -18.79 3.85 16.48
N ILE A 431 -17.90 2.88 16.66
CA ILE A 431 -18.25 1.45 16.67
C ILE A 431 -18.57 0.91 18.07
N SER A 432 -18.30 1.69 19.13
CA SER A 432 -18.65 1.37 20.52
C SER A 432 -20.10 1.70 20.83
#